data_AF-A0A519JXJ8-F1
#
_entry.id   AF-A0A519JXJ8-F1
#
_cell.length_a   1.000
_cell.length_b   1.000
_cell.length_c   1.000
_cell.angle_alpha   90.00
_cell.angle_beta   90.00
_cell.angle_gamma   90.00
#
_symmetry.space_group_name_H-M   'P 1'
#
loop_
_entity.id
_entity.type
_entity.pdbx_description
1 polymer ?
#
loop_
_entity_poly.entity_id
_entity_poly.type
_entity_poly.pdbx_seq_one_letter_code
_entity_poly.pdbx_strand_id
1 'polypeptide(L)'
;MLWRLAESLVKLRNQINNIAPNRSKASDGTIGDSEHAKQGYASQHNPNAQGVVCAFDITNDPSGGLDVQKLADSIMQSQDGRVRYMIFSGRICVPSDTGWKWVSFGGDPHLKHLHISVWNDYDNLADWNIGKKEDKRMVEDNQVGILYEAGVSRFSDGIAFKTINAS
;
A
#
# COMPACT_ATOMS: atom_id res chain seq x y z
N MET A 1 25.10 -0.97 -14.70
CA MET A 1 24.36 0.29 -14.50
C MET A 1 23.76 0.25 -13.11
N LEU A 2 23.91 1.34 -12.34
CA LEU A 2 23.29 1.47 -11.02
C LEU A 2 21.82 1.87 -11.23
N TRP A 3 20.90 1.10 -10.67
CA TRP A 3 19.48 1.45 -10.61
C TRP A 3 19.14 1.91 -9.19
N ARG A 4 18.03 2.65 -9.05
CA ARG A 4 17.41 2.93 -7.74
C ARG A 4 15.92 2.64 -7.77
N LEU A 5 15.34 2.39 -6.61
CA LEU A 5 13.89 2.35 -6.46
C LEU A 5 13.34 3.78 -6.45
N ALA A 6 12.15 3.98 -7.00
CA ALA A 6 11.39 5.21 -6.84
C ALA A 6 11.25 5.60 -5.36
N GLU A 7 11.51 6.87 -5.02
CA GLU A 7 11.57 7.30 -3.62
C GLU A 7 10.20 7.17 -2.92
N SER A 8 9.09 7.34 -3.66
CA SER A 8 7.75 7.08 -3.11
C SER A 8 7.55 5.61 -2.72
N LEU A 9 8.12 4.65 -3.45
CA LEU A 9 8.04 3.23 -3.12
C LEU A 9 8.97 2.86 -1.94
N VAL A 10 10.12 3.52 -1.81
CA VAL A 10 10.96 3.44 -0.60
C VAL A 10 10.16 3.90 0.62
N LYS A 11 9.48 5.04 0.50
CA LYS A 11 8.62 5.62 1.55
C LYS A 11 7.47 4.67 1.91
N LEU A 12 6.76 4.13 0.92
CA LEU A 12 5.69 3.15 1.10
C LEU A 12 6.19 1.93 1.88
N ARG A 13 7.29 1.32 1.44
CA ARG A 13 7.90 0.15 2.09
C ARG A 13 8.23 0.43 3.55
N ASN A 14 8.77 1.60 3.86
CA ASN A 14 9.09 1.98 5.23
C ASN A 14 7.83 2.14 6.08
N GLN A 15 6.78 2.79 5.56
CA GLN A 15 5.50 2.91 6.28
C GLN A 15 4.86 1.54 6.54
N ILE A 16 4.86 0.65 5.54
CA ILE A 16 4.36 -0.73 5.68
C ILE A 16 5.14 -1.50 6.75
N ASN A 17 6.48 -1.41 6.74
CA ASN A 17 7.31 -2.08 7.74
C ASN A 17 7.11 -1.52 9.15
N ASN A 18 6.73 -0.24 9.29
CA ASN A 18 6.37 0.33 10.60
C ASN A 18 5.00 -0.17 11.09
N ILE A 19 4.03 -0.35 10.18
CA ILE A 19 2.68 -0.84 10.52
C ILE A 19 2.72 -2.34 10.87
N ALA A 20 3.44 -3.13 10.07
CA ALA A 20 3.52 -4.58 10.20
C ALA A 20 5.00 -5.05 10.23
N PRO A 21 5.74 -4.79 11.33
CA PRO A 21 7.17 -5.08 11.39
C PRO A 21 7.50 -6.56 11.23
N ASN A 22 6.60 -7.43 11.70
CA ASN A 22 6.76 -8.89 11.70
C ASN A 22 6.22 -9.56 10.43
N ARG A 23 5.70 -8.80 9.46
CA ARG A 23 5.22 -9.38 8.20
C ARG A 23 6.35 -10.13 7.48
N SER A 24 5.96 -11.22 6.84
CA SER A 24 6.73 -11.88 5.82
C SER A 24 7.09 -10.91 4.69
N LYS A 25 8.27 -11.13 4.14
CA LYS A 25 8.83 -10.40 3.00
C LYS A 25 9.22 -11.37 1.87
N ALA A 26 8.71 -12.62 1.94
CA ALA A 26 9.11 -13.72 1.07
C ALA A 26 8.77 -13.50 -0.41
N SER A 27 7.84 -12.59 -0.70
CA SER A 27 7.48 -12.17 -2.06
C SER A 27 7.63 -10.65 -2.23
N ASP A 28 8.44 -9.99 -1.39
CA ASP A 28 8.81 -8.60 -1.63
C ASP A 28 9.79 -8.54 -2.81
N GLY A 29 9.52 -7.71 -3.81
CA GLY A 29 10.29 -7.65 -5.05
C GLY A 29 10.35 -6.24 -5.63
N THR A 30 11.47 -5.84 -6.22
CA THR A 30 11.62 -4.49 -6.83
C THR A 30 12.23 -4.59 -8.22
N ILE A 31 13.51 -4.92 -8.32
CA ILE A 31 14.17 -5.14 -9.61
C ILE A 31 13.70 -6.45 -10.24
N GLY A 32 13.40 -6.41 -11.54
CA GLY A 32 12.94 -7.56 -12.30
C GLY A 32 14.04 -8.60 -12.51
N ASP A 33 13.63 -9.86 -12.68
CA ASP A 33 14.51 -10.95 -13.08
C ASP A 33 14.81 -10.93 -14.59
N SER A 34 15.46 -11.98 -15.09
CA SER A 34 15.78 -12.09 -16.52
C SER A 34 14.55 -12.15 -17.43
N GLU A 35 13.41 -12.65 -16.95
CA GLU A 35 12.17 -12.67 -17.74
C GLU A 35 11.56 -11.27 -17.82
N HIS A 36 11.60 -10.51 -16.71
CA HIS A 36 11.23 -9.11 -16.72
C HIS A 36 12.14 -8.31 -17.66
N ALA A 37 13.46 -8.56 -17.63
CA ALA A 37 14.42 -7.85 -18.47
C ALA A 37 14.09 -7.93 -19.98
N LYS A 38 13.54 -9.07 -20.45
CA LYS A 38 13.10 -9.24 -21.85
C LYS A 38 11.97 -8.29 -22.26
N GLN A 39 11.21 -7.77 -21.28
CA GLN A 39 10.10 -6.84 -21.51
C GLN A 39 10.57 -5.38 -21.64
N GLY A 40 11.85 -5.07 -21.38
CA GLY A 40 12.37 -3.70 -21.43
C GLY A 40 11.54 -2.74 -20.57
N TYR A 41 11.26 -1.54 -21.07
CA TYR A 41 10.48 -0.53 -20.32
C TYR A 41 9.00 -0.87 -20.13
N ALA A 42 8.49 -1.93 -20.78
CA ALA A 42 7.12 -2.38 -20.57
C ALA A 42 6.90 -2.90 -19.15
N SER A 43 7.95 -3.47 -18.53
CA SER A 43 7.93 -3.86 -17.12
C SER A 43 8.45 -2.74 -16.23
N GLN A 44 7.70 -2.36 -15.20
CA GLN A 44 8.12 -1.33 -14.24
C GLN A 44 9.07 -1.87 -13.17
N HIS A 45 9.27 -3.19 -13.13
CA HIS A 45 10.37 -3.81 -12.41
C HIS A 45 11.72 -3.59 -13.11
N ASN A 46 11.74 -3.19 -14.38
CA ASN A 46 12.96 -2.77 -15.04
C ASN A 46 13.21 -1.27 -14.82
N PRO A 47 14.47 -0.84 -14.69
CA PRO A 47 14.80 0.58 -14.63
C PRO A 47 14.31 1.30 -15.89
N ASN A 48 13.67 2.45 -15.72
CA ASN A 48 13.30 3.34 -16.83
C ASN A 48 14.55 4.02 -17.44
N ALA A 49 14.35 4.95 -18.37
CA ALA A 49 15.44 5.67 -19.04
C ALA A 49 16.36 6.45 -18.06
N GLN A 50 15.88 6.77 -16.86
CA GLN A 50 16.60 7.45 -15.79
C GLN A 50 17.23 6.48 -14.78
N GLY A 51 17.14 5.16 -14.99
CA GLY A 51 17.66 4.16 -14.06
C GLY A 51 16.77 3.94 -12.83
N VAL A 52 15.48 4.30 -12.90
CA VAL A 52 14.54 4.18 -11.77
C VAL A 52 13.61 2.99 -11.97
N VAL A 53 13.56 2.10 -10.99
CA VAL A 53 12.58 1.02 -10.88
C VAL A 53 11.31 1.59 -10.26
N CYS A 54 10.18 1.42 -10.94
CA CYS A 54 8.89 2.04 -10.58
C CYS A 54 7.84 1.02 -10.13
N ALA A 55 8.25 -0.21 -9.79
CA ALA A 55 7.38 -1.24 -9.25
C ALA A 55 7.89 -1.79 -7.92
N PHE A 56 6.94 -2.19 -7.08
CA PHE A 56 7.20 -2.89 -5.82
C PHE A 56 6.14 -3.98 -5.63
N ASP A 57 6.59 -5.21 -5.44
CA ASP A 57 5.76 -6.32 -5.00
C ASP A 57 5.78 -6.38 -3.48
N ILE A 58 4.61 -6.47 -2.88
CA ILE A 58 4.41 -6.44 -1.42
C ILE A 58 3.79 -7.76 -0.99
N THR A 59 4.51 -8.56 -0.21
CA THR A 59 4.02 -9.85 0.29
C THR A 59 2.68 -9.71 1.02
N ASN A 60 1.70 -10.54 0.67
CA ASN A 60 0.47 -10.69 1.45
C ASN A 60 0.75 -11.60 2.65
N ASP A 61 0.64 -11.05 3.86
CA ASP A 61 0.82 -11.80 5.09
C ASP A 61 -0.12 -11.28 6.19
N PRO A 62 -1.42 -11.63 6.12
CA PRO A 62 -2.38 -11.24 7.15
C PRO A 62 -2.00 -11.74 8.55
N SER A 63 -1.31 -12.88 8.64
CA SER A 63 -0.86 -13.45 9.93
C SER A 63 0.26 -12.66 10.58
N GLY A 64 1.15 -12.06 9.77
CA GLY A 64 2.19 -11.12 10.20
C GLY A 64 1.73 -9.66 10.27
N GLY A 65 0.42 -9.41 10.12
CA GLY A 65 -0.20 -8.09 10.28
C GLY A 65 -0.32 -7.25 9.00
N LEU A 66 -0.05 -7.82 7.81
CA LEU A 66 -0.24 -7.13 6.54
C LEU A 66 -1.20 -7.87 5.61
N ASP A 67 -2.46 -7.42 5.57
CA ASP A 67 -3.42 -7.77 4.54
C ASP A 67 -3.29 -6.79 3.37
N VAL A 68 -2.79 -7.26 2.23
CA VAL A 68 -2.54 -6.37 1.08
C VAL A 68 -3.82 -5.96 0.36
N GLN A 69 -4.94 -6.66 0.55
CA GLN A 69 -6.23 -6.19 0.06
C GLN A 69 -6.62 -4.91 0.78
N LYS A 70 -6.54 -4.88 2.12
CA LYS A 70 -6.83 -3.69 2.92
C LYS A 70 -5.86 -2.54 2.62
N LEU A 71 -4.59 -2.86 2.39
CA LEU A 71 -3.59 -1.88 1.94
C LEU A 71 -4.00 -1.25 0.61
N ALA A 72 -4.31 -2.07 -0.40
CA ALA A 72 -4.68 -1.59 -1.72
C ALA A 72 -5.99 -0.78 -1.68
N ASP A 73 -6.98 -1.22 -0.89
CA ASP A 73 -8.24 -0.49 -0.71
C ASP A 73 -8.01 0.89 -0.08
N SER A 74 -7.08 1.01 0.87
CA SER A 74 -6.70 2.31 1.48
C SER A 74 -6.05 3.23 0.44
N ILE A 75 -5.14 2.69 -0.37
CA ILE A 75 -4.51 3.45 -1.48
C ILE A 75 -5.58 3.90 -2.49
N MET A 76 -6.50 3.01 -2.88
CA MET A 76 -7.59 3.33 -3.80
C MET A 76 -8.53 4.40 -3.24
N GLN A 77 -8.87 4.32 -1.95
CA GLN A 77 -9.72 5.31 -1.28
C GLN A 77 -9.04 6.69 -1.23
N SER A 78 -7.72 6.73 -1.04
CA SER A 78 -6.96 7.99 -1.03
C SER A 78 -6.79 8.61 -2.41
N GLN A 79 -7.02 7.83 -3.47
CA GLN A 79 -6.81 8.20 -4.86
C GLN A 79 -5.41 8.78 -5.13
N ASP A 80 -4.38 8.12 -4.58
CA ASP A 80 -3.00 8.59 -4.68
C ASP A 80 -2.51 8.72 -6.14
N GLY A 81 -2.30 9.95 -6.60
CA GLY A 81 -1.96 10.26 -7.99
C GLY A 81 -0.64 9.64 -8.49
N ARG A 82 0.20 9.12 -7.58
CA ARG A 82 1.44 8.42 -7.95
C ARG A 82 1.18 7.04 -8.53
N VAL A 83 0.02 6.43 -8.26
CA VAL A 83 -0.32 5.08 -8.73
C VAL A 83 -0.58 5.09 -10.23
N ARG A 84 0.20 4.28 -10.96
CA ARG A 84 -0.05 3.94 -12.36
C ARG A 84 -1.05 2.80 -12.47
N TYR A 85 -0.82 1.72 -11.72
CA TYR A 85 -1.75 0.61 -11.57
C TYR A 85 -1.37 -0.27 -10.38
N MET A 86 -2.31 -1.13 -9.97
CA MET A 86 -2.10 -2.20 -9.00
C MET A 86 -2.67 -3.51 -9.51
N ILE A 87 -2.03 -4.63 -9.19
CA ILE A 87 -2.50 -5.98 -9.53
C ILE A 87 -2.49 -6.84 -8.27
N PHE A 88 -3.61 -7.50 -7.98
CA PHE A 88 -3.70 -8.46 -6.88
C PHE A 88 -4.86 -9.43 -7.10
N SER A 89 -4.60 -10.72 -6.88
CA SER A 89 -5.62 -11.78 -6.92
C SER A 89 -6.46 -11.78 -8.21
N GLY A 90 -5.79 -11.79 -9.36
CA GLY A 90 -6.40 -11.88 -10.69
C GLY A 90 -7.17 -10.63 -11.10
N ARG A 91 -6.94 -9.51 -10.42
CA ARG A 91 -7.58 -8.22 -10.69
C ARG A 91 -6.55 -7.13 -10.88
N ILE A 92 -6.89 -6.15 -11.71
CA ILE A 92 -6.10 -4.95 -11.94
C ILE A 92 -6.95 -3.71 -11.63
N CYS A 93 -6.32 -2.70 -11.03
CA CYS A 93 -6.86 -1.36 -10.89
C CYS A 93 -5.95 -0.40 -11.63
N VAL A 94 -6.47 0.31 -12.62
CA VAL A 94 -5.75 1.33 -13.38
C VAL A 94 -6.50 2.64 -13.17
N PRO A 95 -6.04 3.57 -12.32
CA PRO A 95 -6.79 4.79 -11.97
C PRO A 95 -7.33 5.56 -13.18
N SER A 96 -6.53 5.70 -14.24
CA SER A 96 -6.89 6.42 -15.46
C SER A 96 -7.90 5.72 -16.37
N ASP A 97 -8.12 4.42 -16.19
CA ASP A 97 -8.96 3.59 -17.07
C ASP A 97 -10.17 3.02 -16.32
N THR A 98 -9.94 2.43 -15.14
CA THR A 98 -11.00 1.80 -14.33
C THR A 98 -11.61 2.74 -13.30
N GLY A 99 -11.06 3.94 -13.10
CA GLY A 99 -11.58 4.93 -12.16
C GLY A 99 -11.53 4.44 -10.71
N TRP A 100 -10.38 3.90 -10.29
CA TRP A 100 -10.17 3.33 -8.95
C TRP A 100 -11.06 2.12 -8.64
N LYS A 101 -11.24 1.23 -9.62
CA LYS A 101 -11.99 -0.02 -9.47
C LYS A 101 -11.15 -1.21 -9.88
N TRP A 102 -11.34 -2.32 -9.18
CA TRP A 102 -10.81 -3.62 -9.58
C TRP A 102 -11.61 -4.16 -10.78
N VAL A 103 -10.91 -4.56 -11.83
CA VAL A 103 -11.46 -5.31 -12.97
C VAL A 103 -10.66 -6.59 -13.17
N SER A 104 -11.24 -7.59 -13.84
CA SER A 104 -10.55 -8.85 -14.13
C SER A 104 -9.27 -8.64 -14.91
N PHE A 105 -8.22 -9.37 -14.54
CA PHE A 105 -6.90 -9.32 -15.17
C PHE A 105 -6.51 -10.71 -15.72
N GLY A 106 -6.18 -10.78 -17.01
CA GLY A 106 -5.87 -12.04 -17.70
C GLY A 106 -4.40 -12.48 -17.65
N GLY A 107 -3.53 -11.75 -16.94
CA GLY A 107 -2.11 -12.08 -16.79
C GLY A 107 -1.82 -12.97 -15.58
N ASP A 108 -0.57 -12.92 -15.08
CA ASP A 108 -0.22 -13.59 -13.82
C ASP A 108 -1.13 -13.12 -12.68
N PRO A 109 -1.72 -14.02 -11.88
CA PRO A 109 -2.77 -13.66 -10.95
C PRO A 109 -2.29 -12.96 -9.67
N HIS A 110 -0.99 -12.85 -9.38
CA HIS A 110 -0.49 -12.12 -8.20
C HIS A 110 -1.20 -12.53 -6.89
N LEU A 111 -1.25 -13.84 -6.61
CA LEU A 111 -2.00 -14.38 -5.45
C LEU A 111 -1.24 -14.23 -4.12
N LYS A 112 0.08 -14.02 -4.17
CA LYS A 112 0.96 -13.99 -3.00
C LYS A 112 1.40 -12.58 -2.60
N HIS A 113 1.25 -11.60 -3.48
CA HIS A 113 1.71 -10.23 -3.25
C HIS A 113 0.84 -9.25 -4.03
N LEU A 114 0.74 -8.03 -3.52
CA LEU A 114 0.24 -6.88 -4.27
C LEU A 114 1.37 -6.31 -5.11
N HIS A 115 1.17 -6.24 -6.41
CA HIS A 115 2.04 -5.45 -7.28
C HIS A 115 1.52 -4.02 -7.35
N ILE A 116 2.37 -3.04 -7.09
CA ILE A 116 2.07 -1.61 -7.26
C ILE A 116 3.11 -0.97 -8.17
N SER A 117 2.62 -0.21 -9.16
CA SER A 117 3.41 0.53 -10.13
C SER A 117 3.16 2.04 -10.00
N VAL A 118 4.22 2.84 -10.04
CA VAL A 118 4.18 4.31 -9.99
C VAL A 118 4.73 4.95 -11.27
N TRP A 119 4.44 6.24 -11.47
CA TRP A 119 4.76 6.98 -12.71
C TRP A 119 5.06 8.47 -12.47
N ASN A 120 4.41 9.42 -13.15
CA ASN A 120 4.75 10.86 -13.27
C ASN A 120 5.31 11.57 -12.02
N ASP A 121 4.95 11.16 -10.81
CA ASP A 121 5.44 11.73 -9.55
C ASP A 121 6.06 10.65 -8.61
N TYR A 122 6.81 9.71 -9.21
CA TYR A 122 7.34 8.51 -8.53
C TYR A 122 8.34 8.83 -7.41
N ASP A 123 8.89 10.04 -7.34
CA ASP A 123 9.81 10.47 -6.28
C ASP A 123 9.16 11.38 -5.22
N ASN A 124 7.85 11.66 -5.31
CA ASN A 124 7.18 12.45 -4.30
C ASN A 124 7.11 11.68 -2.96
N LEU A 125 7.68 12.30 -1.93
CA LEU A 125 7.87 11.74 -0.58
C LEU A 125 6.68 11.95 0.36
N ALA A 126 5.55 12.49 -0.13
CA ALA A 126 4.32 12.58 0.65
C ALA A 126 3.97 11.21 1.26
N ASP A 127 3.50 11.22 2.51
CA ASP A 127 3.09 9.99 3.19
C ASP A 127 1.98 9.30 2.41
N TRP A 128 2.11 7.99 2.23
CA TRP A 128 1.02 7.17 1.70
C TRP A 128 -0.09 7.04 2.74
N ASN A 129 -1.34 7.18 2.31
CA ASN A 129 -2.51 7.01 3.18
C ASN A 129 -2.94 5.53 3.21
N ILE A 130 -2.18 4.73 3.96
CA ILE A 130 -2.29 3.25 3.96
C ILE A 130 -2.91 2.67 5.23
N GLY A 131 -3.73 3.49 5.90
CA GLY A 131 -4.25 3.18 7.23
C GLY A 131 -3.18 3.40 8.29
N LYS A 132 -3.50 4.17 9.32
CA LYS A 132 -2.74 4.14 10.58
C LYS A 132 -3.11 2.85 11.30
N LYS A 133 -2.21 2.31 12.13
CA LYS A 133 -2.51 1.18 13.04
C LYS A 133 -3.86 1.48 13.69
N GLU A 134 -4.79 0.56 13.53
CA GLU A 134 -6.24 0.78 13.63
C GLU A 134 -6.66 1.88 14.60
N ASP A 135 -7.09 3.01 14.06
CA ASP A 135 -8.03 3.91 14.72
C ASP A 135 -9.34 3.12 14.88
N LYS A 136 -9.45 2.28 15.92
CA LYS A 136 -10.68 1.54 16.20
C LYS A 136 -11.81 2.57 16.34
N ARG A 137 -12.73 2.60 15.38
CA ARG A 137 -13.95 3.39 15.50
C ARG A 137 -14.82 2.69 16.54
N MET A 138 -14.95 3.29 17.70
CA MET A 138 -15.95 2.87 18.69
C MET A 138 -17.21 3.69 18.48
N VAL A 139 -18.36 3.02 18.55
CA VAL A 139 -19.67 3.65 18.62
C VAL A 139 -20.23 3.32 19.99
N GLU A 140 -20.35 4.35 20.83
CA GLU A 140 -21.00 4.30 22.14
C GLU A 140 -21.99 5.46 22.17
N ASP A 141 -23.22 5.22 22.63
CA ASP A 141 -24.29 6.24 22.75
C ASP A 141 -24.48 7.12 21.49
N ASN A 142 -24.41 6.50 20.31
CA ASN A 142 -24.58 7.16 19.01
C ASN A 142 -23.52 8.23 18.69
N GLN A 143 -22.37 8.19 19.36
CA GLN A 143 -21.21 9.02 19.07
C GLN A 143 -20.08 8.20 18.43
N VAL A 144 -19.40 8.79 17.46
CA VAL A 144 -18.24 8.17 16.78
C VAL A 144 -16.96 8.62 17.48
N GLY A 145 -16.24 7.67 18.08
CA GLY A 145 -14.94 7.90 18.70
C GLY A 145 -13.79 7.31 17.87
N ILE A 146 -12.63 7.99 17.88
CA ILE A 146 -11.36 7.48 17.33
C ILE A 146 -10.51 6.99 18.50
N LEU A 147 -10.15 5.70 18.54
CA LEU A 147 -9.16 5.17 19.47
C LEU A 147 -7.75 5.36 18.92
N TYR A 148 -6.92 6.09 19.65
CA TYR A 148 -5.49 6.15 19.37
C TYR A 148 -4.77 5.04 20.16
N GLU A 149 -3.65 4.52 19.61
CA GLU A 149 -2.79 3.45 20.18
C GLU A 149 -2.42 3.60 21.67
N ALA A 150 -2.59 4.78 22.26
CA ALA A 150 -2.34 5.05 23.67
C ALA A 150 -3.52 4.71 24.61
N GLY A 151 -4.58 4.03 24.14
CA GLY A 151 -5.77 3.73 24.98
C GLY A 151 -6.62 4.98 25.26
N VAL A 152 -6.46 6.02 24.45
CA VAL A 152 -7.19 7.29 24.57
C VAL A 152 -8.17 7.39 23.42
N SER A 153 -9.46 7.38 23.73
CA SER A 153 -10.52 7.71 22.77
C SER A 153 -10.79 9.22 22.75
N ARG A 154 -11.13 9.75 21.57
CA ARG A 154 -11.67 11.12 21.41
C ARG A 154 -13.04 11.04 20.76
N PHE A 155 -14.05 11.62 21.39
CA PHE A 155 -15.42 11.72 20.88
C PHE A 155 -15.69 13.11 20.30
N SER A 156 -16.61 13.18 19.33
CA SER A 156 -16.90 14.40 18.54
C SER A 156 -17.62 15.51 19.30
N ASP A 157 -18.07 15.25 20.53
CA ASP A 157 -18.77 16.21 21.39
C ASP A 157 -17.84 17.07 22.27
N GLY A 158 -16.53 16.85 22.18
CA GLY A 158 -15.58 17.93 22.36
C GLY A 158 -15.13 18.25 23.79
N ILE A 159 -15.20 17.34 24.77
CA ILE A 159 -14.29 17.26 25.94
C ILE A 159 -14.69 16.00 26.75
N ALA A 160 -13.91 14.92 26.64
CA ALA A 160 -13.60 14.00 27.75
C ALA A 160 -12.53 13.01 27.30
N PHE A 161 -11.32 13.13 27.85
CA PHE A 161 -10.34 12.05 27.81
C PHE A 161 -10.80 10.97 28.78
N LYS A 162 -11.45 9.91 28.32
CA LYS A 162 -11.69 8.73 29.15
C LYS A 162 -10.58 7.73 28.86
N THR A 163 -9.68 7.52 29.82
CA THR A 163 -8.72 6.42 29.75
C THR A 163 -9.50 5.15 30.05
N ILE A 164 -9.72 4.31 29.05
CA ILE A 164 -10.31 2.98 29.23
C ILE A 164 -9.17 1.98 29.20
N ASN A 165 -8.85 1.41 30.37
CA ASN A 165 -7.97 0.25 30.43
C ASN A 165 -8.74 -0.92 29.83
N ALA A 166 -8.26 -1.44 28.69
CA ALA A 166 -8.76 -2.69 28.14
C ALA A 166 -8.34 -3.83 29.08
N SER A 167 -9.33 -4.57 29.60
CA SER A 167 -9.15 -5.85 30.30
C SER A 167 -8.71 -6.95 29.35
#